data_AF-A0A2C6L825-F1
#
_entry.id   AF-A0A2C6L825-F1
#
_cell.length_a   1.000
_cell.length_b   1.000
_cell.length_c   1.000
_cell.angle_alpha   90.00
_cell.angle_beta   90.00
_cell.angle_gamma   90.00
#
_symmetry.space_group_name_H-M   'P 1'
#
loop_
_entity.id
_entity.type
_entity.pdbx_description
1 polymer ?
#
loop_
_entity_poly.entity_id
_entity_poly.type
_entity_poly.pdbx_seq_one_letter_code
_entity_poly.pdbx_strand_id
1 'polypeptide(L)'
;MDPAYFFPWAVVALAVIIPDAIVTEASRHVGVAASGASMPLKVLDKNQSLQSRQGEPAECKVKTTGEATTTTVTIDEKTLQAKFTCGAGFTGGTVPDLATPADTCCKDQACNGGEKVTISSIIGVDAKAEKRENTVTVTLAKVPDGKRGEAFYYKCLAAARGAGDYCLVAVRLPGPLENNDCAIDRTVALSLSAPETTADFKCSGTLEKSPFVVKTDDSCTEEPAKNAILKLEETDPVGDTKTLGVAELPDTTTKLCYKCVYEEVPTVQNTTKKERRTCNVIVTVAGKEKPAPDSETSTSTSSTSSAPDAYATPGFVSPAVVAFSAVAVNWWPAGFFRS
;
A
#
# COMPACT_ATOMS: atom_id res chain seq x y z
N MET A 1 -35.63 -31.26 -35.33
CA MET A 1 -35.91 -32.36 -34.41
C MET A 1 -34.96 -32.21 -33.24
N ASP A 2 -35.52 -31.71 -32.14
CA ASP A 2 -35.00 -31.59 -30.77
C ASP A 2 -34.37 -32.89 -30.20
N PRO A 3 -33.68 -32.89 -29.04
CA PRO A 3 -33.75 -31.89 -27.96
C PRO A 3 -32.42 -31.47 -27.29
N ALA A 4 -32.50 -30.27 -26.70
CA ALA A 4 -31.59 -29.71 -25.73
C ALA A 4 -31.65 -30.41 -24.36
N TYR A 5 -30.48 -30.68 -23.77
CA TYR A 5 -30.33 -31.08 -22.37
C TYR A 5 -30.06 -29.85 -21.50
N PHE A 6 -31.04 -29.44 -20.70
CA PHE A 6 -30.88 -28.47 -19.62
C PHE A 6 -30.57 -29.24 -18.32
N PHE A 7 -29.40 -28.98 -17.73
CA PHE A 7 -29.06 -29.39 -16.35
C PHE A 7 -29.18 -28.18 -15.42
N PRO A 8 -30.06 -28.18 -14.41
CA PRO A 8 -30.01 -27.19 -13.33
C PRO A 8 -29.12 -27.71 -12.19
N TRP A 9 -28.06 -26.98 -11.87
CA TRP A 9 -27.27 -27.18 -10.65
C TRP A 9 -27.95 -26.41 -9.51
N ALA A 10 -28.43 -27.13 -8.50
CA ALA A 10 -28.88 -26.56 -7.24
C ALA A 10 -27.67 -26.32 -6.33
N VAL A 11 -27.44 -25.07 -5.94
CA VAL A 11 -26.45 -24.71 -4.92
C VAL A 11 -27.13 -24.78 -3.55
N VAL A 12 -26.77 -25.79 -2.75
CA VAL A 12 -27.14 -25.88 -1.34
C VAL A 12 -26.06 -25.17 -0.53
N ALA A 13 -26.38 -24.00 0.03
CA ALA A 13 -25.53 -23.33 1.02
C ALA A 13 -25.89 -23.86 2.41
N LEU A 14 -25.00 -24.67 2.99
CA LEU A 14 -25.09 -25.16 4.37
C LEU A 14 -24.37 -24.15 5.28
N ALA A 15 -25.13 -23.36 6.03
CA ALA A 15 -24.58 -22.53 7.10
C ALA A 15 -24.37 -23.41 8.35
N VAL A 16 -23.11 -23.68 8.69
CA VAL A 16 -22.73 -24.33 9.95
C VAL A 16 -22.51 -23.23 10.99
N ILE A 17 -23.42 -23.15 11.96
CA ILE A 17 -23.27 -22.31 13.15
C ILE A 17 -22.53 -23.16 14.19
N ILE A 18 -21.30 -22.77 14.53
CA ILE A 18 -20.56 -23.35 15.65
C ILE A 18 -20.83 -22.45 16.88
N PRO A 19 -21.38 -22.96 17.98
CA PRO A 19 -21.50 -22.18 19.21
C PRO A 19 -20.15 -22.03 19.90
N ASP A 20 -19.83 -20.79 20.28
CA ASP A 20 -18.68 -20.43 21.12
C ASP A 20 -18.76 -21.13 22.48
N ALA A 21 -17.72 -21.93 22.79
CA ALA A 21 -17.48 -22.44 24.13
C ALA A 21 -16.58 -21.47 24.89
N ILE A 22 -17.18 -20.81 25.88
CA ILE A 22 -16.53 -20.01 26.91
C ILE A 22 -15.65 -20.95 27.75
N VAL A 23 -14.33 -20.78 27.71
CA VAL A 23 -13.42 -21.40 28.69
C VAL A 23 -12.96 -20.33 29.66
N THR A 24 -13.54 -20.39 30.85
CA THR A 24 -13.03 -19.72 32.05
C THR A 24 -12.30 -20.79 32.84
N GLU A 25 -11.00 -20.64 33.10
CA GLU A 25 -10.37 -21.35 34.20
C GLU A 25 -9.22 -20.55 34.81
N ALA A 26 -9.29 -20.42 36.13
CA ALA A 26 -8.40 -19.68 36.99
C ALA A 26 -7.43 -20.64 37.70
N SER A 27 -6.21 -20.13 37.93
CA SER A 27 -5.28 -20.41 39.02
C SER A 27 -4.94 -21.87 39.38
N ARG A 28 -3.63 -22.20 39.37
CA ARG A 28 -2.82 -22.34 40.60
C ARG A 28 -1.36 -22.65 40.33
N HIS A 29 -0.51 -22.01 41.14
CA HIS A 29 0.88 -22.35 41.38
C HIS A 29 1.04 -23.77 41.95
N VAL A 30 1.96 -24.56 41.37
CA VAL A 30 2.78 -25.53 42.10
C VAL A 30 4.18 -25.51 41.47
N GLY A 31 5.18 -25.19 42.29
CA GLY A 31 6.59 -25.30 41.91
C GLY A 31 7.06 -26.75 41.99
N VAL A 32 7.88 -27.15 41.02
CA VAL A 32 8.76 -28.32 41.12
C VAL A 32 10.10 -27.97 40.48
N ALA A 33 11.16 -28.13 41.25
CA ALA A 33 12.55 -28.00 40.85
C ALA A 33 13.08 -29.34 40.32
N ALA A 34 13.81 -29.30 39.19
CA ALA A 34 14.92 -30.20 38.81
C ALA A 34 15.48 -29.70 37.47
N SER A 35 16.68 -29.12 37.43
CA SER A 35 17.95 -29.81 37.17
C SER A 35 17.97 -30.50 35.80
N GLY A 36 18.56 -29.80 34.84
CA GLY A 36 18.85 -30.29 33.49
C GLY A 36 19.58 -29.21 32.71
N ALA A 37 20.90 -29.17 32.81
CA ALA A 37 21.74 -28.28 32.04
C ALA A 37 21.63 -28.59 30.55
N SER A 38 20.84 -27.81 29.82
CA SER A 38 20.97 -27.65 28.38
C SER A 38 21.25 -26.18 28.11
N MET A 39 22.43 -25.88 27.57
CA MET A 39 22.77 -24.52 27.16
C MET A 39 21.72 -23.99 26.18
N PRO A 40 21.22 -22.75 26.34
CA PRO A 40 20.42 -22.13 25.31
C PRO A 40 21.31 -21.88 24.10
N LEU A 41 21.09 -22.67 23.05
CA LEU A 41 21.61 -22.38 21.74
C LEU A 41 20.98 -21.04 21.34
N LYS A 42 21.75 -19.95 21.47
CA LYS A 42 21.42 -18.67 20.86
C LYS A 42 21.34 -18.92 19.36
N VAL A 43 20.12 -19.09 18.85
CA VAL A 43 19.82 -18.88 17.44
C VAL A 43 20.21 -17.43 17.17
N LEU A 44 21.39 -17.27 16.60
CA LEU A 44 21.89 -15.99 16.13
C LEU A 44 21.04 -15.70 14.88
N ASP A 45 19.99 -14.92 15.05
CA ASP A 45 19.18 -14.34 13.97
C ASP A 45 20.07 -13.38 13.17
N LYS A 46 20.99 -13.97 12.39
CA LYS A 46 21.97 -13.28 11.56
C LYS A 46 21.33 -13.07 10.19
N ASN A 47 20.13 -12.49 10.18
CA ASN A 47 19.57 -11.88 8.99
C ASN A 47 20.42 -10.65 8.68
N GLN A 48 21.45 -10.84 7.85
CA GLN A 48 22.30 -9.76 7.37
C GLN A 48 21.48 -8.91 6.40
N SER A 49 20.70 -7.98 6.95
CA SER A 49 20.02 -6.93 6.19
C SER A 49 21.08 -6.02 5.57
N LEU A 50 21.53 -6.39 4.37
CA LEU A 50 22.30 -5.49 3.52
C LEU A 50 21.32 -4.46 2.96
N GLN A 51 21.06 -3.39 3.72
CA GLN A 51 20.48 -2.20 3.14
C GLN A 51 21.46 -1.69 2.08
N SER A 52 21.13 -1.95 0.81
CA SER A 52 21.79 -1.32 -0.33
C SER A 52 21.84 0.19 -0.07
N ARG A 53 23.04 0.77 -0.07
CA ARG A 53 23.18 2.22 -0.19
C ARG A 53 22.54 2.60 -1.52
N GLN A 54 21.58 3.52 -1.49
CA GLN A 54 20.77 3.95 -2.65
C GLN A 54 21.58 3.90 -3.95
N GLY A 55 21.27 2.92 -4.82
CA GLY A 55 21.85 2.78 -6.16
C GLY A 55 22.93 1.71 -6.34
N GLU A 56 23.57 1.19 -5.28
CA GLU A 56 24.54 0.09 -5.40
C GLU A 56 23.88 -1.29 -5.30
N PRO A 57 24.14 -2.22 -6.22
CA PRO A 57 23.54 -3.55 -6.16
C PRO A 57 24.02 -4.30 -4.91
N ALA A 58 23.09 -4.91 -4.16
CA ALA A 58 23.49 -5.78 -3.07
C ALA A 58 24.11 -7.06 -3.64
N GLU A 59 25.23 -7.50 -3.07
CA GLU A 59 25.96 -8.65 -3.60
C GLU A 59 25.67 -9.92 -2.79
N CYS A 60 25.20 -10.97 -3.47
CA CYS A 60 24.98 -12.30 -2.90
C CYS A 60 26.31 -13.05 -2.83
N LYS A 61 26.95 -13.07 -1.66
CA LYS A 61 28.29 -13.70 -1.44
C LYS A 61 28.25 -15.00 -0.65
N VAL A 62 27.21 -15.23 0.14
CA VAL A 62 27.17 -16.33 1.10
C VAL A 62 26.64 -17.58 0.40
N LYS A 63 27.48 -18.60 0.30
CA LYS A 63 27.07 -19.94 -0.14
C LYS A 63 26.35 -20.63 1.01
N THR A 64 25.15 -21.16 0.77
CA THR A 64 24.43 -21.92 1.79
C THR A 64 24.00 -23.30 1.28
N THR A 65 24.19 -24.30 2.13
CA THR A 65 23.81 -25.71 1.96
C THR A 65 22.78 -26.10 3.03
N GLY A 66 21.61 -25.43 3.05
CA GLY A 66 20.61 -25.67 4.10
C GLY A 66 19.70 -24.47 4.34
N GLU A 67 19.35 -24.20 5.60
CA GLU A 67 18.56 -23.04 6.03
C GLU A 67 19.27 -21.75 5.60
N ALA A 68 18.76 -21.15 4.52
CA ALA A 68 19.49 -20.15 3.75
C ALA A 68 19.54 -18.79 4.45
N THR A 69 20.74 -18.25 4.67
CA THR A 69 20.87 -16.82 4.98
C THR A 69 20.32 -16.05 3.78
N THR A 70 19.17 -15.39 3.98
CA THR A 70 18.48 -14.69 2.90
C THR A 70 19.07 -13.29 2.74
N THR A 71 19.62 -13.00 1.57
CA THR A 71 19.99 -11.62 1.20
C THR A 71 18.73 -10.88 0.81
N THR A 72 18.40 -9.79 1.50
CA THR A 72 17.21 -8.99 1.17
C THR A 72 17.61 -7.74 0.41
N VAL A 73 16.93 -7.46 -0.70
CA VAL A 73 17.00 -6.20 -1.44
C VAL A 73 15.62 -5.58 -1.50
N THR A 74 15.52 -4.28 -1.28
CA THR A 74 14.24 -3.55 -1.30
C THR A 74 14.10 -2.80 -2.61
N ILE A 75 12.89 -2.80 -3.19
CA ILE A 75 12.54 -1.94 -4.31
C ILE A 75 12.62 -0.49 -3.86
N ASP A 76 13.45 0.30 -4.53
CA ASP A 76 13.60 1.72 -4.25
C ASP A 76 12.37 2.51 -4.72
N GLU A 77 11.80 3.33 -3.85
CA GLU A 77 10.56 4.07 -4.12
C GLU A 77 10.71 5.24 -5.08
N LYS A 78 11.94 5.68 -5.38
CA LYS A 78 12.22 6.76 -6.33
C LYS A 78 12.45 6.24 -7.74
N THR A 79 12.86 4.98 -7.88
CA THR A 79 13.22 4.38 -9.18
C THR A 79 12.37 3.16 -9.53
N LEU A 80 11.56 2.63 -8.60
CA LEU A 80 10.80 1.39 -8.77
C LEU A 80 11.67 0.19 -9.18
N GLN A 81 12.95 0.22 -8.81
CA GLN A 81 13.92 -0.83 -9.10
C GLN A 81 14.57 -1.41 -7.85
N ALA A 82 14.91 -2.70 -7.91
CA ALA A 82 15.89 -3.33 -7.03
C ALA A 82 16.97 -3.99 -7.88
N LYS A 83 18.21 -3.92 -7.40
CA LYS A 83 19.36 -4.54 -8.07
C LYS A 83 20.11 -5.44 -7.10
N PHE A 84 20.45 -6.63 -7.57
CA PHE A 84 21.32 -7.53 -6.84
C PHE A 84 22.29 -8.22 -7.79
N THR A 85 23.47 -8.54 -7.30
CA THR A 85 24.52 -9.22 -8.08
C THR A 85 24.76 -10.60 -7.48
N CYS A 86 24.71 -11.63 -8.31
CA CYS A 86 25.21 -12.94 -7.94
C CYS A 86 26.75 -12.86 -7.89
N GLY A 87 27.36 -13.04 -6.71
CA GLY A 87 28.81 -12.92 -6.56
C GLY A 87 29.59 -13.91 -7.45
N ALA A 88 30.88 -13.68 -7.62
CA ALA A 88 31.73 -14.46 -8.55
C ALA A 88 31.71 -15.98 -8.32
N GLY A 89 31.39 -16.44 -7.11
CA GLY A 89 31.23 -17.85 -6.77
C GLY A 89 29.93 -18.51 -7.25
N PHE A 90 29.05 -17.76 -7.93
CA PHE A 90 27.73 -18.20 -8.42
C PHE A 90 27.66 -18.20 -9.95
N THR A 91 28.35 -19.15 -10.57
CA THR A 91 28.44 -19.27 -12.04
C THR A 91 27.34 -20.15 -12.65
N GLY A 92 26.53 -20.80 -11.82
CA GLY A 92 25.47 -21.74 -12.22
C GLY A 92 24.20 -21.09 -12.77
N GLY A 93 24.10 -19.76 -12.75
CA GLY A 93 22.92 -19.01 -13.20
C GLY A 93 21.98 -18.64 -12.06
N THR A 94 20.73 -18.29 -12.43
CA THR A 94 19.68 -17.90 -11.49
C THR A 94 18.52 -18.89 -11.50
N VAL A 95 17.78 -18.97 -10.41
CA VAL A 95 16.45 -19.60 -10.36
C VAL A 95 15.42 -18.55 -9.95
N PRO A 96 14.38 -18.31 -10.76
CA PRO A 96 14.20 -18.81 -12.12
C PRO A 96 15.32 -18.35 -13.08
N ASP A 97 15.48 -19.09 -14.18
CA ASP A 97 16.35 -18.65 -15.26
C ASP A 97 15.72 -17.43 -15.95
N LEU A 98 16.44 -16.32 -15.94
CA LEU A 98 15.98 -15.04 -16.49
C LEU A 98 16.23 -14.91 -18.00
N ALA A 99 16.78 -15.93 -18.64
CA ALA A 99 16.88 -15.96 -20.10
C ALA A 99 15.48 -15.96 -20.76
N THR A 100 14.51 -16.70 -20.20
CA THR A 100 13.11 -16.72 -20.65
C THR A 100 12.18 -17.43 -19.63
N PRO A 101 11.02 -16.85 -19.24
CA PRO A 101 10.57 -15.47 -19.43
C PRO A 101 11.10 -14.55 -18.32
N ALA A 102 11.38 -13.31 -18.70
CA ALA A 102 12.05 -12.29 -17.87
C ALA A 102 11.14 -11.69 -16.76
N ASP A 103 9.98 -12.25 -16.50
CA ASP A 103 9.00 -11.77 -15.51
C ASP A 103 8.74 -12.81 -14.41
N THR A 104 9.51 -13.91 -14.37
CA THR A 104 9.32 -14.98 -13.41
C THR A 104 10.18 -14.86 -12.16
N CYS A 105 9.60 -15.26 -11.04
CA CYS A 105 10.25 -15.33 -9.73
C CYS A 105 9.71 -16.55 -8.95
N CYS A 106 10.22 -16.74 -7.75
CA CYS A 106 9.69 -17.70 -6.78
C CYS A 106 8.79 -17.00 -5.76
N LYS A 107 7.65 -17.60 -5.45
CA LYS A 107 6.70 -17.06 -4.47
C LYS A 107 7.22 -17.17 -3.03
N ASP A 108 7.98 -18.21 -2.74
CA ASP A 108 8.50 -18.51 -1.40
C ASP A 108 10.01 -18.79 -1.42
N GLN A 109 10.57 -18.94 -0.23
CA GLN A 109 11.99 -19.22 -0.03
C GLN A 109 12.41 -20.61 -0.53
N ALA A 110 11.48 -21.57 -0.60
CA ALA A 110 11.80 -22.91 -1.08
C ALA A 110 12.23 -22.84 -2.54
N CYS A 111 11.61 -21.95 -3.34
CA CYS A 111 12.05 -21.53 -4.69
C CYS A 111 12.60 -22.72 -5.49
N ASN A 112 11.77 -23.76 -5.61
CA ASN A 112 12.11 -24.95 -6.36
C ASN A 112 11.91 -24.64 -7.85
N GLY A 113 12.78 -25.15 -8.73
CA GLY A 113 12.78 -24.78 -10.15
C GLY A 113 11.47 -25.02 -10.93
N GLY A 114 10.51 -25.76 -10.35
CA GLY A 114 9.17 -26.00 -10.90
C GLY A 114 8.09 -25.01 -10.46
N GLU A 115 8.33 -24.17 -9.44
CA GLU A 115 7.35 -23.24 -8.84
C GLU A 115 7.55 -21.80 -9.34
N LYS A 116 7.80 -21.67 -10.65
CA LYS A 116 7.97 -20.37 -11.29
C LYS A 116 6.61 -19.69 -11.42
N VAL A 117 6.49 -18.50 -10.87
CA VAL A 117 5.30 -17.63 -11.02
C VAL A 117 5.72 -16.30 -11.59
N THR A 118 4.83 -15.60 -12.27
CA THR A 118 5.12 -14.23 -12.72
C THR A 118 5.12 -13.30 -11.51
N ILE A 119 6.01 -12.31 -11.48
CA ILE A 119 6.05 -11.30 -10.42
C ILE A 119 4.67 -10.63 -10.32
N SER A 120 4.06 -10.29 -11.45
CA SER A 120 2.74 -9.69 -11.53
C SER A 120 1.63 -10.51 -10.89
N SER A 121 1.73 -11.84 -10.87
CA SER A 121 0.76 -12.69 -10.17
C SER A 121 0.84 -12.59 -8.63
N ILE A 122 1.99 -12.18 -8.09
CA ILE A 122 2.21 -11.99 -6.65
C ILE A 122 1.75 -10.59 -6.24
N ILE A 123 2.23 -9.57 -6.96
CA ILE A 123 2.06 -8.16 -6.57
C ILE A 123 0.91 -7.44 -7.29
N GLY A 124 0.32 -8.03 -8.33
CA GLY A 124 -0.83 -7.47 -9.05
C GLY A 124 -0.51 -6.30 -9.98
N VAL A 125 0.75 -6.08 -10.34
CA VAL A 125 1.20 -5.02 -11.26
C VAL A 125 2.26 -5.54 -12.22
N ASP A 126 2.40 -4.90 -13.39
CA ASP A 126 3.42 -5.26 -14.37
C ASP A 126 4.83 -5.12 -13.78
N ALA A 127 5.68 -6.09 -14.10
CA ALA A 127 7.03 -6.17 -13.58
C ALA A 127 7.94 -6.93 -14.54
N LYS A 128 9.24 -6.66 -14.45
CA LYS A 128 10.27 -7.32 -15.25
C LYS A 128 11.56 -7.46 -14.46
N ALA A 129 12.21 -8.60 -14.60
CA ALA A 129 13.55 -8.89 -14.13
C ALA A 129 14.47 -9.13 -15.33
N GLU A 130 15.50 -8.30 -15.48
CA GLU A 130 16.54 -8.50 -16.48
C GLU A 130 17.86 -8.88 -15.82
N LYS A 131 18.60 -9.79 -16.44
CA LYS A 131 19.97 -10.12 -16.03
C LYS A 131 20.94 -9.52 -17.05
N ARG A 132 21.85 -8.68 -16.58
CA ARG A 132 23.02 -8.22 -17.35
C ARG A 132 24.27 -8.68 -16.61
N GLU A 133 25.08 -9.48 -17.28
CA GLU A 133 26.22 -10.17 -16.66
C GLU A 133 25.76 -10.97 -15.43
N ASN A 134 26.26 -10.65 -14.23
CA ASN A 134 25.85 -11.28 -12.98
C ASN A 134 24.86 -10.45 -12.16
N THR A 135 24.43 -9.29 -12.68
CA THR A 135 23.51 -8.39 -11.99
C THR A 135 22.09 -8.57 -12.51
N VAL A 136 21.17 -8.81 -11.58
CA VAL A 136 19.74 -8.86 -11.83
C VAL A 136 19.14 -7.51 -11.43
N THR A 137 18.38 -6.91 -12.33
CA THR A 137 17.59 -5.70 -12.09
C THR A 137 16.12 -6.04 -12.19
N VAL A 138 15.39 -5.87 -11.10
CA VAL A 138 13.93 -6.00 -11.05
C VAL A 138 13.32 -4.62 -11.13
N THR A 139 12.40 -4.40 -12.06
CA THR A 139 11.68 -3.13 -12.29
C THR A 139 10.18 -3.37 -12.18
N LEU A 140 9.48 -2.52 -11.44
CA LEU A 140 8.02 -2.58 -11.27
C LEU A 140 7.35 -1.38 -11.94
N ALA A 141 6.10 -1.54 -12.37
CA ALA A 141 5.30 -0.43 -12.90
C ALA A 141 4.87 0.56 -11.81
N LYS A 142 4.63 0.06 -10.59
CA LYS A 142 4.35 0.82 -9.36
C LYS A 142 4.52 -0.08 -8.15
N VAL A 143 4.54 0.48 -6.94
CA VAL A 143 4.40 -0.29 -5.70
C VAL A 143 2.92 -0.28 -5.26
N PRO A 144 2.21 -1.41 -5.27
CA PRO A 144 0.82 -1.45 -4.81
C PRO A 144 0.74 -1.29 -3.29
N ASP A 145 -0.09 -0.37 -2.80
CA ASP A 145 -0.19 -0.08 -1.35
C ASP A 145 -0.60 -1.29 -0.52
N GLY A 146 -1.57 -2.10 -1.00
CA GLY A 146 -2.01 -3.33 -0.33
C GLY A 146 -1.00 -4.48 -0.36
N LYS A 147 0.17 -4.27 -0.98
CA LYS A 147 1.25 -5.27 -1.15
C LYS A 147 2.56 -4.82 -0.51
N ARG A 148 2.61 -3.64 0.10
CA ARG A 148 3.81 -3.11 0.77
C ARG A 148 4.31 -4.10 1.82
N GLY A 149 5.63 -4.28 1.86
CA GLY A 149 6.30 -5.23 2.73
C GLY A 149 6.31 -6.70 2.26
N GLU A 150 5.54 -7.08 1.23
CA GLU A 150 5.62 -8.41 0.60
C GLU A 150 6.98 -8.63 -0.08
N ALA A 151 7.36 -9.90 -0.29
CA ALA A 151 8.60 -10.27 -0.95
C ALA A 151 8.40 -11.44 -1.92
N PHE A 152 9.27 -11.52 -2.90
CA PHE A 152 9.45 -12.66 -3.80
C PHE A 152 10.93 -12.99 -3.93
N TYR A 153 11.25 -14.17 -4.46
CA TYR A 153 12.58 -14.75 -4.27
C TYR A 153 13.27 -15.15 -5.58
N TYR A 154 14.60 -15.13 -5.54
CA TYR A 154 15.50 -15.69 -6.54
C TYR A 154 16.61 -16.48 -5.86
N LYS A 155 17.20 -17.45 -6.57
CA LYS A 155 18.45 -18.08 -6.15
C LYS A 155 19.57 -17.79 -7.14
N CYS A 156 20.76 -17.46 -6.62
CA CYS A 156 22.01 -17.53 -7.37
C CYS A 156 22.63 -18.92 -7.16
N LEU A 157 22.93 -19.66 -8.23
CA LEU A 157 23.45 -21.03 -8.15
C LEU A 157 24.98 -21.06 -8.24
N ALA A 158 25.65 -21.80 -7.34
CA ALA A 158 27.10 -21.96 -7.38
C ALA A 158 27.57 -22.75 -8.62
N ALA A 159 26.80 -23.75 -9.04
CA ALA A 159 27.08 -24.60 -10.19
C ALA A 159 25.83 -24.84 -11.04
N ALA A 160 26.02 -25.09 -12.33
CA ALA A 160 24.92 -25.42 -13.24
C ALA A 160 24.39 -26.82 -12.89
N ARG A 161 23.12 -26.90 -12.47
CA ARG A 161 22.33 -28.06 -11.96
C ARG A 161 22.14 -27.97 -10.45
N GLY A 162 20.89 -27.76 -10.03
CA GLY A 162 20.43 -27.35 -8.69
C GLY A 162 20.66 -28.30 -7.51
N ALA A 163 21.68 -29.15 -7.56
CA ALA A 163 22.24 -29.81 -6.40
C ALA A 163 23.56 -29.10 -6.04
N GLY A 164 23.50 -28.16 -5.10
CA GLY A 164 24.69 -27.44 -4.66
C GLY A 164 24.35 -26.15 -3.92
N ASP A 165 25.39 -25.50 -3.43
CA ASP A 165 25.30 -24.24 -2.70
C ASP A 165 24.56 -23.19 -3.53
N TYR A 166 23.63 -22.50 -2.89
CA TYR A 166 22.95 -21.37 -3.49
C TYR A 166 22.96 -20.18 -2.53
N CYS A 167 22.69 -19.00 -3.08
CA CYS A 167 22.44 -17.80 -2.30
C CYS A 167 21.01 -17.35 -2.60
N LEU A 168 20.18 -17.30 -1.57
CA LEU A 168 18.78 -16.90 -1.67
C LEU A 168 18.69 -15.37 -1.58
N VAL A 169 18.00 -14.78 -2.55
CA VAL A 169 17.74 -13.34 -2.61
C VAL A 169 16.24 -13.12 -2.45
N ALA A 170 15.83 -12.37 -1.45
CA ALA A 170 14.49 -11.82 -1.31
C ALA A 170 14.45 -10.42 -1.92
N VAL A 171 13.60 -10.21 -2.92
CA VAL A 171 13.26 -8.88 -3.42
C VAL A 171 11.99 -8.44 -2.72
N ARG A 172 12.11 -7.45 -1.86
CA ARG A 172 11.05 -6.98 -0.97
C ARG A 172 10.48 -5.65 -1.46
N LEU A 173 9.17 -5.51 -1.39
CA LEU A 173 8.50 -4.22 -1.54
C LEU A 173 8.80 -3.34 -0.33
N PRO A 174 8.90 -2.01 -0.52
CA PRO A 174 9.10 -1.08 0.59
C PRO A 174 7.99 -1.23 1.64
N GLY A 175 8.28 -0.75 2.85
CA GLY A 175 7.36 -0.83 3.98
C GLY A 175 6.04 -0.08 3.75
N PRO A 176 5.09 -0.24 4.68
CA PRO A 176 3.88 0.56 4.68
C PRO A 176 4.23 2.05 4.76
N LEU A 177 3.47 2.87 4.03
CA LEU A 177 3.59 4.32 4.09
C LEU A 177 2.56 4.91 5.03
N GLU A 178 2.91 6.03 5.66
CA GLU A 178 1.94 6.82 6.41
C GLU A 178 0.96 7.51 5.44
N ASN A 179 -0.18 8.00 5.94
CA ASN A 179 -1.19 8.64 5.09
C ASN A 179 -0.66 9.89 4.37
N ASN A 180 0.34 10.56 4.95
CA ASN A 180 0.89 11.81 4.44
C ASN A 180 2.21 11.62 3.66
N ASP A 181 2.63 10.38 3.41
CA ASP A 181 3.85 10.09 2.66
C ASP A 181 3.57 10.03 1.16
N CYS A 182 4.26 10.85 0.37
CA CYS A 182 4.19 10.79 -1.09
C CYS A 182 5.10 9.68 -1.64
N ALA A 183 4.57 8.92 -2.59
CA ALA A 183 5.31 7.94 -3.39
C ALA A 183 4.79 7.96 -4.83
N ILE A 184 5.59 7.47 -5.78
CA ILE A 184 5.25 7.46 -7.22
C ILE A 184 3.81 6.94 -7.44
N ASP A 185 3.02 7.74 -8.18
CA ASP A 185 1.60 7.54 -8.52
C ASP A 185 0.61 7.44 -7.35
N ARG A 186 1.04 7.80 -6.14
CA ARG A 186 0.16 7.95 -5.00
C ARG A 186 -0.52 9.33 -5.02
N THR A 187 -1.71 9.38 -4.44
CA THR A 187 -2.39 10.64 -4.10
C THR A 187 -2.50 10.76 -2.59
N VAL A 188 -1.98 11.86 -2.04
CA VAL A 188 -2.08 12.24 -0.63
C VAL A 188 -3.18 13.28 -0.51
N ALA A 189 -4.11 13.10 0.43
CA ALA A 189 -5.19 14.04 0.68
C ALA A 189 -4.99 14.68 2.07
N LEU A 190 -4.92 16.01 2.10
CA LEU A 190 -4.79 16.82 3.31
C LEU A 190 -6.01 17.75 3.43
N SER A 191 -6.38 18.08 4.67
CA SER A 191 -7.50 18.98 4.96
C SER A 191 -7.08 20.04 5.97
N LEU A 192 -7.31 21.30 5.64
CA LEU A 192 -7.07 22.47 6.50
C LEU A 192 -8.41 23.17 6.71
N SER A 193 -8.98 23.03 7.90
CA SER A 193 -10.35 23.47 8.21
C SER A 193 -10.45 24.72 9.08
N ALA A 194 -9.31 25.23 9.60
CA ALA A 194 -9.27 26.39 10.46
C ALA A 194 -8.11 27.33 10.08
N PRO A 195 -8.21 28.63 10.35
CA PRO A 195 -7.10 29.56 10.15
C PRO A 195 -5.91 29.18 11.06
N GLU A 196 -4.70 29.56 10.64
CA GLU A 196 -3.45 29.26 11.34
C GLU A 196 -3.23 27.76 11.61
N THR A 197 -3.81 26.89 10.77
CA THR A 197 -3.55 25.45 10.82
C THR A 197 -2.49 25.03 9.82
N THR A 198 -1.74 23.99 10.18
CA THR A 198 -0.71 23.39 9.34
C THR A 198 -0.97 21.90 9.12
N ALA A 199 -0.46 21.39 8.01
CA ALA A 199 -0.44 19.97 7.69
C ALA A 199 0.92 19.59 7.10
N ASP A 200 1.46 18.47 7.57
CA ASP A 200 2.75 17.95 7.13
C ASP A 200 2.58 16.82 6.13
N PHE A 201 3.43 16.79 5.10
CA PHE A 201 3.54 15.67 4.18
C PHE A 201 5.00 15.40 3.81
N LYS A 202 5.33 14.15 3.50
CA LYS A 202 6.69 13.77 3.08
C LYS A 202 6.76 13.66 1.57
N CYS A 203 7.68 14.37 0.93
CA CYS A 203 7.95 14.30 -0.50
C CYS A 203 9.45 14.04 -0.71
N SER A 204 9.79 12.78 -1.00
CA SER A 204 11.18 12.39 -1.28
C SER A 204 11.64 12.68 -2.71
N GLY A 205 10.75 13.23 -3.54
CA GLY A 205 11.03 13.77 -4.87
C GLY A 205 11.27 15.27 -4.85
N THR A 206 11.30 15.89 -6.04
CA THR A 206 11.37 17.35 -6.18
C THR A 206 9.97 17.94 -6.13
N LEU A 207 9.68 18.76 -5.13
CA LEU A 207 8.38 19.41 -5.00
C LEU A 207 8.23 20.57 -5.99
N GLU A 208 7.16 20.58 -6.78
CA GLU A 208 6.79 21.76 -7.56
C GLU A 208 6.24 22.84 -6.63
N LYS A 209 6.90 24.00 -6.62
CA LYS A 209 6.60 25.10 -5.69
C LYS A 209 5.23 25.75 -5.91
N SER A 210 4.73 25.71 -7.14
CA SER A 210 3.44 26.30 -7.49
C SER A 210 2.37 25.21 -7.54
N PRO A 211 1.30 25.30 -6.73
CA PRO A 211 0.23 24.33 -6.82
C PRO A 211 -0.68 24.61 -8.01
N PHE A 212 -1.50 23.62 -8.33
CA PHE A 212 -2.52 23.64 -9.37
C PHE A 212 -3.90 23.72 -8.72
N VAL A 213 -4.86 24.41 -9.36
CA VAL A 213 -6.27 24.35 -8.91
C VAL A 213 -6.84 23.00 -9.33
N VAL A 214 -7.52 22.33 -8.40
CA VAL A 214 -8.23 21.08 -8.69
C VAL A 214 -9.71 21.40 -8.87
N LYS A 215 -10.20 21.40 -10.13
CA LYS A 215 -11.61 21.63 -10.44
C LYS A 215 -12.41 20.33 -10.58
N THR A 216 -11.80 19.29 -11.13
CA THR A 216 -12.43 18.00 -11.42
C THR A 216 -11.48 16.83 -11.15
N ASP A 217 -12.03 15.69 -10.72
CA ASP A 217 -11.41 14.36 -10.69
C ASP A 217 -10.08 14.19 -9.94
N ASP A 218 -9.82 15.03 -8.93
CA ASP A 218 -8.63 14.94 -8.08
C ASP A 218 -7.29 14.92 -8.89
N SER A 219 -7.32 15.42 -10.14
CA SER A 219 -6.16 15.42 -11.04
C SER A 219 -5.50 16.80 -11.10
N CYS A 220 -4.18 16.83 -11.01
CA CYS A 220 -3.38 18.05 -10.93
C CYS A 220 -2.94 18.54 -12.33
N THR A 221 -3.87 18.59 -13.28
CA THR A 221 -3.58 18.74 -14.72
C THR A 221 -3.77 20.16 -15.26
N GLU A 222 -4.30 21.07 -14.46
CA GLU A 222 -4.63 22.43 -14.91
C GLU A 222 -3.44 23.40 -14.87
N GLU A 223 -3.70 24.68 -15.21
CA GLU A 223 -2.72 25.74 -15.10
C GLU A 223 -2.31 26.00 -13.63
N PRO A 224 -1.05 26.40 -13.38
CA PRO A 224 -0.59 26.76 -12.05
C PRO A 224 -1.46 27.86 -11.43
N ALA A 225 -1.92 27.64 -10.21
CA ALA A 225 -2.64 28.64 -9.45
C ALA A 225 -1.66 29.74 -8.99
N LYS A 226 -2.08 31.01 -9.04
CA LYS A 226 -1.43 32.05 -8.24
C LYS A 226 -1.80 31.80 -6.77
N ASN A 227 -0.97 31.01 -6.10
CA ASN A 227 -1.26 30.56 -4.74
C ASN A 227 -0.98 31.67 -3.72
N ALA A 228 -2.04 32.30 -3.22
CA ALA A 228 -1.98 33.27 -2.11
C ALA A 228 -2.50 32.70 -0.78
N ILE A 229 -3.15 31.53 -0.79
CA ILE A 229 -3.88 31.00 0.37
C ILE A 229 -2.97 30.11 1.24
N LEU A 230 -2.13 29.28 0.60
CA LEU A 230 -1.25 28.36 1.31
C LEU A 230 0.19 28.88 1.39
N LYS A 231 0.76 28.81 2.60
CA LYS A 231 2.18 29.01 2.86
C LYS A 231 2.85 27.64 2.89
N LEU A 232 3.84 27.44 2.01
CA LEU A 232 4.67 26.24 2.00
C LEU A 232 5.98 26.54 2.71
N GLU A 233 6.24 25.84 3.80
CA GLU A 233 7.48 25.93 4.56
C GLU A 233 8.25 24.61 4.46
N GLU A 234 9.57 24.72 4.27
CA GLU A 234 10.47 23.58 4.33
C GLU A 234 10.97 23.44 5.75
N THR A 235 10.39 22.50 6.49
CA THR A 235 10.61 22.32 7.92
C THR A 235 11.98 21.71 8.22
N ASP A 236 12.52 20.93 7.27
CA ASP A 236 13.85 20.35 7.35
C ASP A 236 14.62 20.52 6.03
N PRO A 237 15.82 21.15 6.05
CA PRO A 237 16.68 21.23 4.86
C PRO A 237 17.34 19.89 4.48
N VAL A 238 17.27 18.90 5.39
CA VAL A 238 17.82 17.54 5.21
C VAL A 238 16.70 16.50 5.10
N GLY A 239 15.48 16.87 5.47
CA GLY A 239 14.33 15.99 5.54
C GLY A 239 13.41 16.13 4.32
N ASP A 240 12.75 15.03 3.99
CA ASP A 240 11.74 14.99 2.92
C ASP A 240 10.39 15.59 3.38
N THR A 241 10.28 16.07 4.63
CA THR A 241 9.04 16.62 5.21
C THR A 241 8.82 18.07 4.82
N LYS A 242 7.59 18.41 4.46
CA LYS A 242 7.13 19.73 4.05
C LYS A 242 5.88 20.10 4.85
N THR A 243 5.80 21.35 5.31
CA THR A 243 4.65 21.86 6.07
C THR A 243 3.87 22.84 5.22
N LEU A 244 2.56 22.62 5.12
CA LEU A 244 1.61 23.53 4.47
C LEU A 244 0.76 24.22 5.53
N GLY A 245 0.81 25.54 5.57
CA GLY A 245 -0.02 26.36 6.45
C GLY A 245 -1.07 27.16 5.69
N VAL A 246 -2.19 27.43 6.34
CA VAL A 246 -3.17 28.43 5.90
C VAL A 246 -3.24 29.55 6.92
N ALA A 247 -2.96 30.79 6.51
CA ALA A 247 -3.08 31.95 7.41
C ALA A 247 -4.56 32.33 7.60
N GLU A 248 -5.26 32.52 6.47
CA GLU A 248 -6.69 32.83 6.45
C GLU A 248 -7.44 31.85 5.55
N LEU A 249 -8.63 31.45 5.98
CA LEU A 249 -9.51 30.61 5.15
C LEU A 249 -10.04 31.40 3.93
N PRO A 250 -10.13 30.80 2.74
CA PRO A 250 -10.78 31.41 1.58
C PRO A 250 -12.29 31.58 1.81
N ASP A 251 -12.98 32.40 1.02
CA ASP A 251 -14.43 32.55 1.15
C ASP A 251 -15.21 31.30 0.72
N THR A 252 -14.59 30.46 -0.12
CA THR A 252 -15.16 29.21 -0.62
C THR A 252 -14.16 28.08 -0.45
N THR A 253 -14.66 26.88 -0.11
CA THR A 253 -13.82 25.67 -0.05
C THR A 253 -13.07 25.48 -1.35
N THR A 254 -11.74 25.39 -1.26
CA THR A 254 -10.86 25.35 -2.41
C THR A 254 -9.95 24.13 -2.30
N LYS A 255 -9.77 23.41 -3.42
CA LYS A 255 -8.80 22.33 -3.53
C LYS A 255 -7.59 22.79 -4.32
N LEU A 256 -6.40 22.65 -3.73
CA LEU A 256 -5.12 22.94 -4.34
C LEU A 256 -4.32 21.64 -4.43
N CYS A 257 -3.51 21.48 -5.47
CA CYS A 257 -2.65 20.30 -5.62
C CYS A 257 -1.19 20.67 -5.79
N TYR A 258 -0.32 20.07 -5.00
CA TYR A 258 1.13 20.07 -5.20
C TYR A 258 1.58 18.76 -5.85
N LYS A 259 2.65 18.82 -6.66
CA LYS A 259 3.26 17.63 -7.26
C LYS A 259 4.63 17.37 -6.67
N CYS A 260 4.81 16.19 -6.13
CA CYS A 260 6.12 15.65 -5.82
C CYS A 260 6.63 14.89 -7.06
N VAL A 261 7.71 15.36 -7.66
CA VAL A 261 8.23 14.86 -8.95
C VAL A 261 9.39 13.91 -8.74
N TYR A 262 9.31 12.75 -9.39
CA TYR A 262 10.38 11.76 -9.44
C TYR A 262 10.89 11.75 -10.88
N GLU A 263 12.11 12.25 -11.05
CA GLU A 263 12.79 12.24 -12.33
C GLU A 263 13.49 10.89 -12.53
N GLU A 264 13.83 10.58 -13.78
CA GLU A 264 14.69 9.44 -14.12
C GLU A 264 14.11 8.04 -13.76
N VAL A 265 12.78 7.89 -13.67
CA VAL A 265 12.11 6.62 -13.31
C VAL A 265 12.10 5.66 -14.51
N PRO A 266 12.73 4.48 -14.43
CA PRO A 266 12.73 3.50 -15.51
C PRO A 266 11.35 2.92 -15.82
N THR A 267 11.11 2.58 -17.09
CA THR A 267 9.88 1.89 -17.51
C THR A 267 10.05 0.37 -17.50
N VAL A 268 8.97 -0.38 -17.25
CA VAL A 268 8.99 -1.85 -17.27
C VAL A 268 9.33 -2.39 -18.66
N GLN A 269 8.82 -1.76 -19.73
CA GLN A 269 9.06 -2.21 -21.10
C GLN A 269 10.53 -2.03 -21.49
N ASN A 270 11.13 -0.89 -21.09
CA ASN A 270 12.52 -0.57 -21.34
C ASN A 270 13.17 0.12 -20.13
N THR A 271 14.02 -0.62 -19.42
CA THR A 271 14.72 -0.16 -18.21
C THR A 271 15.76 0.93 -18.46
N THR A 272 16.13 1.17 -19.72
CA THR A 272 17.00 2.31 -20.09
C THR A 272 16.20 3.56 -20.44
N LYS A 273 14.92 3.40 -20.82
CA LYS A 273 14.00 4.52 -21.01
C LYS A 273 13.54 4.99 -19.63
N LYS A 274 13.74 6.27 -19.39
CA LYS A 274 13.34 6.92 -18.15
C LYS A 274 12.20 7.89 -18.43
N GLU A 275 11.31 8.02 -17.47
CA GLU A 275 10.20 8.93 -17.52
C GLU A 275 10.05 9.68 -16.21
N ARG A 276 9.34 10.80 -16.30
CA ARG A 276 8.98 11.61 -15.15
C ARG A 276 7.68 11.06 -14.57
N ARG A 277 7.69 10.77 -13.27
CA ARG A 277 6.50 10.34 -12.52
C ARG A 277 6.21 11.30 -11.38
N THR A 278 4.97 11.27 -10.89
CA THR A 278 4.54 12.23 -9.87
C THR A 278 3.74 11.55 -8.77
N CYS A 279 3.75 12.19 -7.61
CA CYS A 279 2.79 11.97 -6.55
C CYS A 279 2.00 13.27 -6.34
N ASN A 280 0.68 13.15 -6.25
CA ASN A 280 -0.22 14.29 -6.14
C ASN A 280 -0.56 14.52 -4.67
N VAL A 281 -0.37 15.74 -4.16
CA VAL A 281 -0.74 16.14 -2.79
C VAL A 281 -1.89 17.13 -2.89
N ILE A 282 -3.10 16.64 -2.67
CA ILE A 282 -4.34 17.42 -2.77
C ILE A 282 -4.68 17.96 -1.39
N VAL A 283 -4.75 19.27 -1.30
CA VAL A 283 -5.03 20.02 -0.07
C VAL A 283 -6.41 20.65 -0.22
N THR A 284 -7.32 20.25 0.65
CA THR A 284 -8.64 20.88 0.75
C THR A 284 -8.59 21.93 1.84
N VAL A 285 -8.80 23.19 1.46
CA VAL A 285 -8.90 24.32 2.39
C VAL A 285 -10.37 24.66 2.55
N ALA A 286 -10.90 24.56 3.77
CA ALA A 286 -12.31 24.89 4.03
C ALA A 286 -12.57 26.38 3.78
N GLY A 287 -13.75 26.69 3.22
CA GLY A 287 -14.21 28.08 3.13
C GLY A 287 -14.55 28.64 4.51
N LYS A 288 -14.48 29.97 4.67
CA LYS A 288 -15.06 30.68 5.80
C LYS A 288 -16.53 30.28 5.88
N GLU A 289 -16.98 29.82 7.06
CA GLU A 289 -18.40 29.63 7.29
C GLU A 289 -19.07 30.98 7.06
N LYS A 290 -19.88 31.07 5.99
CA LYS A 290 -20.72 32.23 5.79
C LYS A 290 -21.64 32.27 7.02
N PRO A 291 -21.58 33.32 7.87
CA PRO A 291 -22.49 33.41 9.00
C PRO A 291 -23.89 33.25 8.43
N ALA A 292 -24.61 32.25 8.93
CA ALA A 292 -26.01 32.09 8.58
C ALA A 292 -26.66 33.46 8.85
N PRO A 293 -27.36 34.06 7.87
CA PRO A 293 -28.07 35.31 8.13
C PRO A 293 -28.92 35.03 9.35
N ASP A 294 -28.72 35.84 10.40
CA ASP A 294 -29.30 35.66 11.72
C ASP A 294 -30.71 35.09 11.57
N SER A 295 -30.86 33.82 11.94
CA SER A 295 -32.19 33.28 12.16
C SER A 295 -32.71 34.10 13.33
N GLU A 296 -33.45 35.15 13.01
CA GLU A 296 -34.22 35.92 13.98
C GLU A 296 -34.93 34.88 14.82
N THR A 297 -34.39 34.64 16.02
CA THR A 297 -35.01 33.79 17.01
C THR A 297 -36.26 34.57 17.38
N SER A 298 -37.34 34.28 16.66
CA SER A 298 -38.68 34.73 16.98
C SER A 298 -38.99 34.14 18.33
N THR A 299 -38.72 34.92 19.37
CA THR A 299 -39.16 34.71 20.74
C THR A 299 -40.68 34.64 20.71
N SER A 300 -41.21 33.45 20.43
CA SER A 300 -42.63 33.14 20.58
C SER A 300 -42.89 32.96 22.05
N THR A 301 -43.25 34.05 22.72
CA THR A 301 -43.75 34.11 24.08
C THR A 301 -45.02 33.27 24.15
N SER A 302 -44.88 31.98 24.42
CA SER A 302 -46.02 31.08 24.62
C SER A 302 -46.60 31.38 25.99
N SER A 303 -47.79 32.00 25.99
CA SER A 303 -48.53 32.34 27.19
C SER A 303 -48.88 31.10 27.99
N THR A 304 -48.59 31.17 29.28
CA THR A 304 -49.02 30.26 30.34
C THR A 304 -50.53 30.06 30.31
N SER A 305 -50.98 28.80 30.18
CA SER A 305 -52.30 28.38 30.64
C SER A 305 -52.14 27.10 31.44
N SER A 306 -52.41 27.22 32.73
CA SER A 306 -52.45 26.14 33.69
C SER A 306 -53.71 25.30 33.46
N ALA A 307 -53.56 24.00 33.32
CA ALA A 307 -54.53 23.04 33.84
C ALA A 307 -53.83 21.70 34.11
N PRO A 308 -54.06 21.07 35.28
CA PRO A 308 -53.52 19.76 35.61
C PRO A 308 -54.37 18.68 34.93
N ASP A 309 -53.77 17.56 34.57
CA ASP A 309 -54.25 16.27 35.09
C ASP A 309 -53.32 15.13 34.68
N ALA A 310 -53.14 14.26 35.66
CA ALA A 310 -52.39 13.02 35.63
C ALA A 310 -52.95 12.05 34.60
N TYR A 311 -52.09 11.30 33.90
CA TYR A 311 -52.25 9.85 33.74
C TYR A 311 -50.88 9.20 33.52
N ALA A 312 -50.54 8.31 34.44
CA ALA A 312 -49.45 7.36 34.31
C ALA A 312 -49.85 6.25 33.34
N THR A 313 -48.94 5.85 32.44
CA THR A 313 -48.96 4.51 31.84
C THR A 313 -47.54 4.05 31.48
N PRO A 314 -47.21 2.77 31.69
CA PRO A 314 -45.86 2.24 31.57
C PRO A 314 -45.52 1.74 30.16
N GLY A 315 -44.23 1.86 29.85
CA GLY A 315 -43.38 1.06 28.97
C GLY A 315 -43.98 0.21 27.85
N PHE A 316 -43.57 0.54 26.62
CA PHE A 316 -43.33 -0.46 25.57
C PHE A 316 -42.01 -0.14 24.86
N VAL A 317 -41.04 -1.04 24.98
CA VAL A 317 -39.79 -1.02 24.24
C VAL A 317 -40.04 -1.76 22.92
N SER A 318 -39.96 -1.06 21.79
CA SER A 318 -39.96 -1.70 20.47
C SER A 318 -38.52 -1.77 19.95
N PRO A 319 -37.98 -2.95 19.60
CA PRO A 319 -36.76 -3.04 18.82
C PRO A 319 -37.10 -2.80 17.34
N ALA A 320 -36.51 -1.76 16.75
CA ALA A 320 -36.55 -1.55 15.31
C ALA A 320 -35.61 -2.55 14.63
N VAL A 321 -36.20 -3.44 13.84
CA VAL A 321 -35.50 -4.34 12.91
C VAL A 321 -34.97 -3.51 11.74
N VAL A 322 -33.65 -3.41 11.60
CA VAL A 322 -33.01 -2.82 10.42
C VAL A 322 -32.91 -3.90 9.34
N ALA A 323 -33.79 -3.84 8.34
CA ALA A 323 -33.72 -4.66 7.14
C ALA A 323 -32.75 -4.01 6.14
N PHE A 324 -31.54 -4.55 6.00
CA PHE A 324 -30.65 -4.21 4.90
C PHE A 324 -31.14 -4.89 3.61
N SER A 325 -31.62 -4.08 2.66
CA SER A 325 -31.93 -4.55 1.31
C SER A 325 -30.64 -4.69 0.50
N ALA A 326 -30.32 -5.92 0.10
CA ALA A 326 -29.26 -6.19 -0.85
C ALA A 326 -29.72 -5.78 -2.26
N VAL A 327 -29.09 -4.75 -2.84
CA VAL A 327 -29.25 -4.42 -4.25
C VAL A 327 -28.27 -5.30 -5.03
N ALA A 328 -28.79 -6.36 -5.66
CA ALA A 328 -28.07 -7.12 -6.67
C ALA A 328 -28.02 -6.29 -7.96
N VAL A 329 -26.87 -5.66 -8.23
CA VAL A 329 -26.61 -4.98 -9.49
C VAL A 329 -26.09 -6.01 -10.49
N ASN A 330 -27.00 -6.55 -11.31
CA ASN A 330 -26.66 -7.29 -12.52
C ASN A 330 -26.17 -6.29 -13.58
N TRP A 331 -24.87 -6.22 -13.83
CA TRP A 331 -24.33 -5.56 -15.01
C TRP A 331 -24.00 -6.59 -16.08
N TRP A 332 -24.85 -6.61 -17.10
CA TRP A 332 -24.58 -7.19 -18.41
C TRP A 332 -23.89 -6.12 -19.27
N PRO A 333 -22.81 -6.43 -20.00
CA PRO A 333 -22.50 -5.70 -21.21
C PRO A 333 -22.91 -6.55 -22.42
N ALA A 334 -24.02 -6.15 -23.04
CA ALA A 334 -24.27 -6.44 -24.45
C ALA A 334 -23.23 -5.67 -25.28
N GLY A 335 -22.53 -6.39 -26.15
CA GLY A 335 -21.41 -5.86 -26.94
C GLY A 335 -21.81 -4.87 -28.03
N PHE A 336 -20.79 -4.35 -28.72
CA PHE A 336 -20.94 -3.91 -30.11
C PHE A 336 -19.62 -4.05 -30.88
N PHE A 337 -19.77 -4.56 -32.09
CA PHE A 337 -18.76 -4.88 -33.09
C PHE A 337 -18.41 -3.65 -33.97
N ARG A 338 -17.25 -3.74 -34.63
CA ARG A 338 -16.87 -3.12 -35.93
C ARG A 338 -16.50 -1.62 -35.98
N SER A 339 -15.24 -1.33 -36.28
CA SER A 339 -14.69 -1.29 -37.66
C SER A 339 -13.20 -1.59 -37.66
#